data_AF-A0A2E9JGP0-F1
#
_entry.id   AF-A0A2E9JGP0-F1
#
_cell.length_a   1.000
_cell.length_b   1.000
_cell.length_c   1.000
_cell.angle_alpha   90.00
_cell.angle_beta   90.00
_cell.angle_gamma   90.00
#
_symmetry.space_group_name_H-M   'P 1'
#
loop_
_entity.id
_entity.type
_entity.pdbx_description
1 polymer ?
#
loop_
_entity_poly.entity_id
_entity_poly.type
_entity_poly.pdbx_seq_one_letter_code
_entity_poly.pdbx_strand_id
1 'polypeptide(L)'
;MLKRPILRQLEDNMSFAFQIPALDRDGLESYVAHRLNKAGYSGPHMLTPQALDALYEGSQGVPRLINVLCHKALMVAFGKGDQSIDKSHIESAIDDTEVAKREKSLVQRLFGQ
;
A
#
# COMPACT_ATOMS: atom_id res chain seq x y z
N MET A 1 28.35 -33.14 18.33
CA MET A 1 27.97 -31.71 18.46
C MET A 1 28.18 -31.02 17.11
N LEU A 2 27.11 -30.77 16.35
CA LEU A 2 27.17 -30.06 15.06
C LEU A 2 26.30 -28.80 15.18
N LYS A 3 26.91 -27.65 15.50
CA LYS A 3 26.24 -26.35 15.47
C LYS A 3 26.35 -25.80 14.04
N ARG A 4 25.29 -25.95 13.24
CA ARG A 4 25.12 -25.19 12.00
C ARG A 4 24.68 -23.76 12.37
N PRO A 5 25.45 -22.71 12.04
CA PRO A 5 24.92 -21.36 12.06
C PRO A 5 24.04 -21.21 10.82
N ILE A 6 22.75 -21.14 11.09
CA ILE A 6 21.66 -20.92 10.15
C ILE A 6 21.90 -19.56 9.48
N LEU A 7 22.10 -19.57 8.17
CA LEU A 7 21.56 -18.61 7.18
C LEU A 7 21.33 -17.18 7.70
N ARG A 8 22.39 -16.54 8.21
CA ARG A 8 22.39 -15.12 8.58
C ARG A 8 22.95 -14.27 7.43
N GLN A 9 22.58 -14.65 6.21
CA GLN A 9 22.90 -13.94 4.97
C GLN A 9 21.59 -13.78 4.20
N LEU A 10 20.86 -12.70 4.50
CA LEU A 10 19.81 -12.05 3.68
C LEU A 10 18.93 -11.10 4.53
N GLU A 11 19.50 -10.41 5.52
CA GLU A 11 18.77 -9.35 6.27
C GLU A 11 19.32 -7.94 5.99
N ASP A 12 20.28 -7.80 5.09
CA ASP A 12 20.71 -6.49 4.57
C ASP A 12 19.72 -5.98 3.52
N ASN A 13 18.48 -5.73 3.95
CA ASN A 13 17.72 -4.64 3.37
C ASN A 13 18.17 -3.34 4.06
N MET A 14 19.43 -2.96 3.85
CA MET A 14 19.88 -1.56 3.89
C MET A 14 19.18 -0.80 2.76
N SER A 15 17.85 -0.80 2.75
CA SER A 15 17.07 0.21 2.05
C SER A 15 17.28 1.48 2.85
N PHE A 16 18.31 2.23 2.45
CA PHE A 16 18.44 3.66 2.69
C PHE A 16 17.04 4.26 2.76
N ALA A 17 16.58 4.56 3.96
CA ALA A 17 15.31 5.23 4.19
C ALA A 17 15.49 6.68 3.73
N PHE A 18 15.50 6.90 2.41
CA PHE A 18 14.90 8.10 1.87
C PHE A 18 13.45 8.04 2.35
N GLN A 19 13.17 8.70 3.47
CA GLN A 19 11.81 8.87 3.95
C GLN A 19 11.11 9.71 2.90
N ILE A 20 10.50 9.04 1.91
CA ILE A 20 9.52 9.69 1.06
C ILE A 20 8.45 10.15 2.06
N PRO A 21 8.27 11.48 2.23
CA PRO A 21 7.27 11.98 3.15
C PRO A 21 5.92 11.39 2.77
N ALA A 22 5.08 11.17 3.77
CA ALA A 22 3.71 10.71 3.52
C ALA A 22 3.07 11.63 2.48
N LEU A 23 2.51 11.02 1.44
CA LEU A 23 1.82 11.76 0.39
C LEU A 23 0.56 12.38 1.00
N ASP A 24 0.22 13.59 0.60
CA ASP A 24 -1.13 14.11 0.82
C ASP A 24 -2.12 13.39 -0.11
N ARG A 25 -3.40 13.77 -0.05
CA ARG A 25 -4.43 13.19 -0.93
C ARG A 25 -3.96 13.31 -2.39
N ASP A 26 -3.75 14.53 -2.86
CA ASP A 26 -3.50 14.79 -4.29
C ASP A 26 -2.22 14.10 -4.77
N GLY A 27 -1.20 14.04 -3.89
CA GLY A 27 0.02 13.26 -4.09
C GLY A 27 -0.22 11.76 -4.14
N LEU A 28 -1.15 11.21 -3.36
CA LEU A 28 -1.55 9.80 -3.41
C LEU A 28 -2.19 9.46 -4.77
N GLU A 29 -3.08 10.32 -5.26
CA GLU A 29 -3.73 10.12 -6.57
C GLU A 29 -2.71 10.14 -7.70
N SER A 30 -1.84 11.16 -7.70
CA SER A 30 -0.73 11.28 -8.65
C SER A 30 0.23 10.09 -8.57
N TYR A 31 0.51 9.60 -7.36
CA TYR A 31 1.34 8.43 -7.14
C TYR A 31 0.73 7.16 -7.73
N VAL A 32 -0.56 6.91 -7.45
CA VAL A 32 -1.28 5.74 -7.99
C VAL A 32 -1.31 5.80 -9.51
N ALA A 33 -1.65 6.95 -10.10
CA ALA A 33 -1.67 7.14 -11.55
C ALA A 33 -0.29 6.88 -12.18
N HIS A 34 0.78 7.42 -11.59
CA HIS A 34 2.14 7.18 -12.05
C HIS A 34 2.53 5.70 -11.98
N ARG A 35 2.16 5.00 -10.88
CA ARG A 35 2.43 3.58 -10.69
C ARG A 35 1.69 2.71 -11.69
N LEU A 36 0.43 3.01 -11.97
CA LEU A 36 -0.37 2.33 -13.00
C LEU A 36 0.22 2.54 -14.39
N ASN A 37 0.60 3.77 -14.73
CA ASN A 37 1.24 4.08 -16.00
C ASN A 37 2.56 3.30 -16.17
N LYS A 38 3.40 3.25 -15.13
CA LYS A 38 4.64 2.45 -15.13
C LYS A 38 4.39 0.95 -15.27
N ALA A 39 3.24 0.45 -14.83
CA ALA A 39 2.81 -0.94 -15.03
C ALA A 39 2.23 -1.20 -16.44
N GLY A 40 2.23 -0.19 -17.33
CA GLY A 40 1.68 -0.28 -18.67
C GLY A 40 0.16 -0.06 -18.75
N TYR A 41 -0.46 0.37 -17.65
CA TYR A 41 -1.88 0.70 -17.64
C TYR A 41 -2.10 2.15 -18.09
N SER A 42 -2.76 2.31 -19.23
CA SER A 42 -3.10 3.61 -19.84
C SER A 42 -4.60 3.81 -19.98
N GLY A 43 -5.40 3.01 -19.26
CA GLY A 43 -6.85 3.03 -19.31
C GLY A 43 -7.48 4.18 -18.51
N PRO A 44 -8.83 4.25 -18.46
CA PRO A 44 -9.54 5.18 -17.60
C PRO A 44 -9.17 4.98 -16.12
N HIS A 45 -9.51 5.94 -15.26
CA HIS A 45 -9.20 5.86 -13.83
C HIS A 45 -9.69 4.53 -13.22
N MET A 46 -8.73 3.69 -12.83
CA MET A 46 -9.03 2.36 -12.30
C MET A 46 -9.61 2.43 -10.88
N LEU A 47 -9.27 3.47 -10.11
CA LEU A 47 -9.79 3.72 -8.78
C LEU A 47 -10.81 4.87 -8.83
N THR A 48 -11.97 4.70 -8.21
CA THR A 48 -12.95 5.77 -8.04
C THR A 48 -12.42 6.84 -7.05
N PRO A 49 -12.94 8.09 -7.08
CA PRO A 49 -12.58 9.10 -6.08
C PRO A 49 -12.78 8.61 -4.63
N GLN A 50 -13.87 7.87 -4.40
CA GLN A 50 -14.22 7.29 -3.09
C GLN A 50 -13.24 6.18 -2.68
N ALA A 51 -12.76 5.38 -3.64
CA ALA A 51 -11.70 4.39 -3.39
C ALA A 51 -10.39 5.06 -3.01
N LEU A 52 -10.02 6.12 -3.71
CA LEU A 52 -8.82 6.90 -3.40
C LEU A 52 -8.91 7.54 -2.00
N ASP A 53 -10.08 8.04 -1.59
CA ASP A 53 -10.30 8.58 -0.24
C ASP A 53 -10.12 7.52 0.83
N ALA A 54 -10.78 6.36 0.68
CA ALA A 54 -10.61 5.24 1.60
C ALA A 54 -9.16 4.73 1.63
N LEU A 55 -8.47 4.76 0.50
CA LEU A 55 -7.07 4.37 0.38
C LEU A 55 -6.16 5.34 1.15
N TYR A 56 -6.45 6.64 1.10
CA TYR A 56 -5.75 7.66 1.89
C TYR A 56 -6.00 7.44 3.39
N GLU A 57 -7.24 7.23 3.82
CA GLU A 57 -7.57 6.97 5.23
C GLU A 57 -6.89 5.69 5.77
N GLY A 58 -6.86 4.63 4.94
CA GLY A 58 -6.22 3.35 5.26
C GLY A 58 -4.70 3.43 5.33
N SER A 59 -4.07 4.18 4.43
CA SER A 59 -2.61 4.26 4.29
C SER A 59 -1.94 5.44 4.99
N GLN A 60 -2.71 6.50 5.30
CA GLN A 60 -2.21 7.80 5.76
C GLN A 60 -1.13 8.38 4.82
N GLY A 61 -1.25 8.11 3.51
CA GLY A 61 -0.28 8.59 2.52
C GLY A 61 1.03 7.81 2.46
N VAL A 62 1.19 6.73 3.24
CA VAL A 62 2.43 5.94 3.25
C VAL A 62 2.54 5.10 1.96
N PRO A 63 3.52 5.34 1.08
CA PRO A 63 3.61 4.66 -0.23
C PRO A 63 3.64 3.13 -0.15
N ARG A 64 4.26 2.58 0.90
CA ARG A 64 4.30 1.13 1.13
C ARG A 64 2.91 0.57 1.41
N LEU A 65 2.14 1.21 2.30
CA LEU A 65 0.77 0.81 2.60
C LEU A 65 -0.16 1.01 1.42
N ILE A 66 -0.02 2.12 0.69
CA ILE A 66 -0.77 2.37 -0.55
C ILE A 66 -0.65 1.18 -1.50
N ASN A 67 0.59 0.72 -1.77
CA ASN A 67 0.82 -0.40 -2.67
C ASN A 67 0.19 -1.71 -2.18
N VAL A 68 0.30 -2.01 -0.87
CA VAL A 68 -0.28 -3.24 -0.29
C VAL A 68 -1.80 -3.23 -0.41
N LEU A 69 -2.44 -2.13 -0.04
CA LEU A 69 -3.89 -1.98 -0.10
C LEU A 69 -4.39 -2.03 -1.55
N CYS A 70 -3.74 -1.34 -2.49
CA CYS A 70 -4.07 -1.41 -3.91
C CYS A 70 -3.97 -2.84 -4.45
N HIS A 71 -2.91 -3.58 -4.12
CA HIS A 71 -2.72 -4.95 -4.61
C HIS A 71 -3.84 -5.87 -4.12
N LYS A 72 -4.22 -5.79 -2.84
CA LYS A 72 -5.33 -6.57 -2.28
C LYS A 72 -6.67 -6.16 -2.89
N ALA A 73 -6.92 -4.86 -3.04
CA ALA A 73 -8.14 -4.36 -3.66
C ALA A 73 -8.27 -4.83 -5.12
N LEU A 74 -7.16 -4.89 -5.87
CA LEU A 74 -7.12 -5.48 -7.21
C LEU A 74 -7.50 -6.97 -7.18
N MET A 75 -7.01 -7.75 -6.22
CA MET A 75 -7.37 -9.16 -6.07
C MET A 75 -8.87 -9.33 -5.77
N VAL A 76 -9.43 -8.49 -4.89
CA VAL A 76 -10.86 -8.51 -4.56
C VAL A 76 -11.72 -8.16 -5.77
N ALA A 77 -11.39 -7.07 -6.48
CA ALA A 77 -12.10 -6.65 -7.68
C ALA A 77 -12.02 -7.72 -8.78
N PHE A 78 -10.84 -8.31 -8.99
CA PHE A 78 -10.65 -9.41 -9.93
C PHE A 78 -11.50 -10.63 -9.58
N GLY A 79 -11.57 -11.01 -8.30
CA GLY A 79 -12.40 -12.12 -7.84
C GLY A 79 -13.90 -11.89 -8.05
N LYS A 80 -14.34 -10.62 -8.11
CA LYS A 80 -15.73 -10.22 -8.39
C LYS A 80 -16.02 -9.96 -9.88
N GLY A 81 -14.99 -9.89 -10.72
CA GLY A 81 -15.11 -9.55 -12.14
C GLY A 81 -15.27 -8.05 -12.41
N ASP A 82 -14.96 -7.20 -11.42
CA ASP A 82 -15.09 -5.76 -11.54
C ASP A 82 -13.89 -5.17 -12.30
N GLN A 83 -14.17 -4.24 -13.22
CA GLN A 83 -13.12 -3.56 -14.02
C GLN A 83 -12.54 -2.33 -13.33
N SER A 84 -13.18 -1.86 -12.25
CA SER A 84 -12.74 -0.72 -11.45
C SER A 84 -12.73 -1.07 -9.96
N ILE A 85 -11.87 -0.37 -9.22
CA ILE A 85 -11.73 -0.45 -7.78
C ILE A 85 -12.58 0.66 -7.17
N ASP A 86 -13.60 0.29 -6.41
CA ASP A 86 -14.41 1.21 -5.63
C ASP A 86 -14.06 1.13 -4.13
N LYS A 87 -14.65 2.02 -3.32
CA LYS A 87 -14.45 2.10 -1.87
C LYS A 87 -14.56 0.74 -1.17
N SER A 88 -15.56 -0.06 -1.52
CA SER A 88 -15.78 -1.38 -0.89
C SER A 88 -14.62 -2.37 -1.08
N HIS A 89 -13.88 -2.28 -2.20
CA HIS A 89 -12.70 -3.10 -2.46
C HIS A 89 -11.52 -2.68 -1.59
N ILE A 90 -11.40 -1.38 -1.34
CA ILE A 90 -10.36 -0.83 -0.47
C ILE A 90 -10.65 -1.14 0.99
N GLU A 91 -11.91 -1.00 1.43
CA GLU A 91 -12.31 -1.38 2.80
C GLU A 91 -12.06 -2.86 3.07
N SER A 92 -12.45 -3.73 2.12
CA SER A 92 -12.13 -5.16 2.20
C SER A 92 -10.63 -5.43 2.29
N ALA A 93 -9.82 -4.67 1.54
CA ALA A 93 -8.37 -4.78 1.60
C ALA A 93 -7.80 -4.29 2.95
N ILE A 94 -8.35 -3.23 3.53
CA ILE A 94 -7.94 -2.71 4.84
C ILE A 94 -8.23 -3.75 5.94
N ASP A 95 -9.42 -4.33 5.93
CA ASP A 95 -9.84 -5.34 6.92
C ASP A 95 -8.96 -6.59 6.87
N ASP A 96 -8.53 -6.99 5.67
CA ASP A 96 -7.65 -8.15 5.43
C ASP A 96 -6.15 -7.85 5.67
N THR A 97 -5.77 -6.61 5.99
CA THR A 97 -4.36 -6.19 6.14
C THR A 97 -3.95 -5.98 7.59
N GLU A 98 -3.37 -7.01 8.22
CA GLU A 98 -2.70 -6.88 9.54
C GLU A 98 -1.45 -5.96 9.50
N VAL A 99 -0.81 -5.84 8.34
CA VAL A 99 0.37 -4.95 8.13
C VAL A 99 0.00 -3.47 8.24
N ALA A 100 -1.20 -3.07 7.82
CA ALA A 100 -1.70 -1.71 7.96
C ALA A 100 -1.85 -1.34 9.44
N LYS A 101 -2.25 -2.30 10.29
CA LYS A 101 -2.33 -2.13 11.74
C LYS A 101 -0.94 -1.97 12.38
N ARG A 102 0.05 -2.77 11.95
CA ARG A 102 1.44 -2.68 12.45
C ARG A 102 2.15 -1.39 12.02
N GLU A 103 2.05 -1.01 10.75
CA GLU A 103 2.72 0.21 10.25
C GLU A 103 2.02 1.49 10.74
N LYS A 104 0.67 1.53 10.89
CA LYS A 104 -0.01 2.63 11.59
C LYS A 104 0.51 2.80 13.02
N SER A 105 0.67 1.71 13.76
CA SER A 105 1.23 1.76 15.12
C SER A 105 2.66 2.32 15.15
N LEU A 106 3.49 1.96 14.16
CA LEU A 106 4.87 2.46 14.06
C LEU A 106 4.91 3.94 13.68
N VAL A 107 4.12 4.36 12.69
CA VAL A 107 4.01 5.77 12.28
C VAL A 107 3.49 6.62 13.45
N GLN A 108 2.45 6.17 14.14
CA GLN A 108 1.91 6.87 15.30
C GLN A 108 2.90 6.98 16.46
N ARG A 109 3.78 6.00 16.64
CA ARG A 109 4.85 6.04 17.65
C ARG A 109 6.04 6.91 17.27
N LEU A 110 6.32 7.07 15.97
CA LEU A 110 7.47 7.84 15.47
C LEU A 110 7.15 9.32 15.24
N PHE A 111 5.89 9.64 14.90
CA PHE A 111 5.44 11.00 14.58
C PHE A 111 4.38 11.54 15.54
N GLY A 112 4.04 10.80 16.60
CA GLY A 112 3.13 11.24 17.67
C GLY A 112 3.88 11.79 18.88
N GLN A 113 4.39 13.02 18.79
CA GLN A 113 4.60 13.95 19.91
C GLN A 113 4.17 15.35 19.47
#